data_AF-A0A2E4DCM0-F1
#
_entry.id   AF-A0A2E4DCM0-F1
#
_cell.length_a   1.000
_cell.length_b   1.000
_cell.length_c   1.000
_cell.angle_alpha   90.00
_cell.angle_beta   90.00
_cell.angle_gamma   90.00
#
_symmetry.space_group_name_H-M   'P 1'
#
loop_
_entity.id
_entity.type
_entity.pdbx_description
1 polymer ?
#
loop_
_entity_poly.entity_id
_entity_poly.type
_entity_poly.pdbx_seq_one_letter_code
_entity_poly.pdbx_strand_id
1 'polypeptide(L)'
;MKKYSIFLLMVLLGCRATQDAVEYGVSISPLSQPDKSYSTRMNTPLKINYVVEKDESSINPKLVLSKNPSFGKLDDCEMQELSFECTYIPYHNFAGVDTIEVRAIDGEITAKKDAVISIHVIDPSNHPPKVGANQTFLGEQNQVITIVTNEGEDSDSSKYELNYIVYSPPQNGELINCFQGTGVNYCQYKPHHNFIGTDEFSYRVKDKDGNFSLQAAKVSLEVTPKLMNGEEIFHEAQNKIVNSVDITWIIDNSGSMQNDQERLKLNFESFIQNFLKDENGNKTSQYPFKMGVTTTEAYRSGKTKMSEESPGQMFELTSAAAEANYQKFVEDFKSAVGVGVAGSGNEKALLSGREIYKNYSSWYGGNDSLSVYIIVSDEMEQSLAKDKDNKGVAYLDSDNQAYTIERWVQEYQQTKDNPSKVRIFPIIMKSSDHGMVKGDMGGHYRKVAELSGGKVYDLVESFDEVLDGMAQSITYLFGSYLLKGDRVIDANTIQVKINNQVVTNWTYENYALKFNSSPPAGSTIKVSYKYYLK
;
A
#
# COMPACT_ATOMS: atom_id res chain seq x y z
N MET A 1 -16.72 -41.81 -71.39
CA MET A 1 -17.75 -42.87 -71.46
C MET A 1 -17.83 -43.52 -70.09
N LYS A 2 -18.90 -43.64 -69.32
CA LYS A 2 -20.34 -43.30 -69.33
C LYS A 2 -20.66 -43.07 -67.84
N LYS A 3 -21.16 -41.89 -67.46
CA LYS A 3 -22.57 -41.57 -67.12
C LYS A 3 -23.03 -41.97 -65.70
N TYR A 4 -23.10 -40.95 -64.84
CA TYR A 4 -24.25 -40.46 -64.04
C TYR A 4 -25.38 -41.43 -63.67
N SER A 5 -25.75 -41.51 -62.38
CA SER A 5 -26.83 -40.73 -61.74
C SER A 5 -27.53 -41.43 -60.54
N ILE A 6 -27.80 -40.62 -59.49
CA ILE A 6 -29.04 -40.54 -58.68
C ILE A 6 -29.44 -41.67 -57.68
N PHE A 7 -29.40 -41.30 -56.38
CA PHE A 7 -30.45 -41.34 -55.34
C PHE A 7 -31.60 -42.38 -55.40
N LEU A 8 -31.87 -43.11 -54.29
CA LEU A 8 -33.07 -42.99 -53.42
C LEU A 8 -33.33 -44.25 -52.55
N LEU A 9 -33.31 -44.01 -51.23
CA LEU A 9 -34.16 -44.49 -50.13
C LEU A 9 -35.18 -45.65 -50.34
N MET A 10 -35.10 -46.62 -49.39
CA MET A 10 -36.16 -47.09 -48.47
C MET A 10 -36.91 -48.43 -48.69
N VAL A 11 -37.05 -49.10 -47.53
CA VAL A 11 -38.07 -50.08 -47.07
C VAL A 11 -37.77 -51.58 -47.17
N LEU A 12 -37.40 -52.12 -46.00
CA LEU A 12 -37.84 -53.36 -45.34
C LEU A 12 -38.53 -54.44 -46.21
N LEU A 13 -37.96 -55.65 -46.24
CA LEU A 13 -38.49 -56.85 -45.56
C LEU A 13 -37.66 -58.08 -45.95
N GLY A 14 -37.17 -58.82 -44.96
CA GLY A 14 -36.54 -60.13 -45.18
C GLY A 14 -35.53 -60.58 -44.14
N CYS A 15 -35.73 -60.27 -42.85
CA CYS A 15 -34.92 -60.87 -41.80
C CYS A 15 -35.46 -62.27 -41.52
N ARG A 16 -34.81 -63.30 -42.07
CA ARG A 16 -35.02 -64.68 -41.65
C ARG A 16 -34.14 -64.89 -40.43
N ALA A 17 -34.77 -64.95 -39.26
CA ALA A 17 -34.12 -65.31 -38.01
C ALA A 17 -33.55 -66.73 -38.13
N THR A 18 -32.23 -66.83 -38.26
CA THR A 18 -31.50 -68.01 -37.79
C THR A 18 -31.26 -67.82 -36.31
N GLN A 19 -32.23 -68.34 -35.56
CA GLN A 19 -32.15 -68.85 -34.21
C GLN A 19 -30.76 -68.77 -33.58
N ASP A 20 -30.63 -67.85 -32.63
CA ASP A 20 -29.46 -67.66 -31.77
C ASP A 20 -29.06 -68.98 -31.10
N ALA A 21 -27.81 -69.40 -31.34
CA ALA A 21 -27.09 -70.24 -30.40
C ALA A 21 -26.30 -69.31 -29.47
N VAL A 22 -26.81 -69.20 -28.25
CA VAL A 22 -26.26 -68.45 -27.13
C VAL A 22 -24.85 -68.96 -26.82
N GLU A 23 -23.82 -68.18 -27.11
CA GLU A 23 -22.50 -68.36 -26.49
C GLU A 23 -22.50 -67.53 -25.20
N TYR A 24 -22.77 -68.21 -24.08
CA TYR A 24 -22.74 -67.64 -22.73
C TYR A 24 -21.36 -67.02 -22.45
N GLY A 25 -21.33 -65.73 -22.17
CA GLY A 25 -20.16 -65.08 -21.60
C GLY A 25 -19.89 -65.53 -20.17
N VAL A 26 -18.64 -65.84 -19.87
CA VAL A 26 -18.04 -65.58 -18.55
C VAL A 26 -16.64 -65.03 -18.80
N SER A 27 -16.47 -63.73 -18.63
CA SER A 27 -15.15 -63.15 -18.32
C SER A 27 -14.81 -63.62 -16.92
N ILE A 28 -14.09 -64.73 -16.79
CA ILE A 28 -13.47 -65.14 -15.53
C ILE A 28 -12.43 -64.09 -15.17
N SER A 29 -12.74 -63.25 -14.18
CA SER A 29 -11.78 -62.30 -13.60
C SER A 29 -10.67 -63.10 -12.91
N PRO A 30 -9.39 -62.85 -13.20
CA PRO A 30 -8.33 -63.32 -12.31
C PRO A 30 -8.51 -62.61 -10.96
N LEU A 31 -8.29 -63.34 -9.86
CA LEU A 31 -8.28 -62.82 -8.48
C LEU A 31 -7.92 -61.32 -8.40
N SER A 32 -8.84 -60.52 -7.87
CA SER A 32 -8.58 -59.11 -7.57
C SER A 32 -7.57 -59.02 -6.42
N GLN A 33 -6.34 -58.63 -6.73
CA GLN A 33 -5.28 -58.45 -5.74
C GLN A 33 -5.18 -56.96 -5.38
N PRO A 34 -5.47 -56.54 -4.13
CA PRO A 34 -5.33 -55.15 -3.74
C PRO A 34 -3.86 -54.77 -3.54
N ASP A 35 -3.46 -53.58 -3.99
CA ASP A 35 -2.21 -52.98 -3.52
C ASP A 35 -2.28 -52.77 -2.00
N LYS A 36 -1.15 -52.92 -1.31
CA LYS A 36 -1.09 -52.78 0.15
C LYS A 36 0.13 -51.97 0.57
N SER A 37 0.00 -51.21 1.65
CA SER A 37 1.10 -50.45 2.22
C SER A 37 1.34 -50.83 3.66
N TYR A 38 2.62 -50.93 4.04
CA TYR A 38 3.09 -51.16 5.39
C TYR A 38 4.15 -50.11 5.76
N SER A 39 4.42 -49.97 7.06
CA SER A 39 5.54 -49.18 7.54
C SER A 39 6.32 -49.90 8.63
N THR A 40 7.61 -49.59 8.71
CA THR A 40 8.49 -50.02 9.80
C THR A 40 9.53 -48.95 10.09
N ARG A 41 10.23 -49.08 11.21
CA ARG A 41 11.39 -48.23 11.50
C ARG A 41 12.63 -48.80 10.82
N MET A 42 13.60 -47.94 10.53
CA MET A 42 14.94 -48.33 10.09
C MET A 42 15.50 -49.42 11.01
N ASN A 43 16.18 -50.40 10.42
CA ASN A 43 16.77 -51.56 11.12
C ASN A 43 15.77 -52.42 11.91
N THR A 44 14.45 -52.25 11.69
CA THR A 44 13.41 -53.00 12.39
C THR A 44 12.70 -53.94 11.42
N PRO A 45 12.82 -55.27 11.60
CA PRO A 45 12.06 -56.24 10.82
C PRO A 45 10.55 -56.03 10.92
N LEU A 46 9.85 -56.25 9.81
CA LEU A 46 8.41 -56.06 9.66
C LEU A 46 7.77 -57.37 9.23
N LYS A 47 6.76 -57.84 9.98
CA LYS A 47 5.92 -58.96 9.53
C LYS A 47 4.89 -58.46 8.52
N ILE A 48 4.96 -59.02 7.31
CA ILE A 48 4.01 -58.78 6.23
C ILE A 48 3.05 -59.95 6.19
N ASN A 49 1.75 -59.65 6.24
CA ASN A 49 0.68 -60.62 6.01
C ASN A 49 -0.25 -60.10 4.90
N TYR A 50 -0.13 -60.70 3.72
CA TYR A 50 -0.89 -60.38 2.53
C TYR A 50 -1.82 -61.54 2.20
N VAL A 51 -3.12 -61.27 2.09
CA VAL A 51 -4.15 -62.28 1.83
C VAL A 51 -5.02 -61.80 0.68
N VAL A 52 -5.38 -62.72 -0.20
CA VAL A 52 -6.31 -62.48 -1.30
C VAL A 52 -7.53 -63.38 -1.11
N GLU A 53 -8.72 -62.84 -1.32
CA GLU A 53 -9.95 -63.60 -1.17
C GLU A 53 -10.20 -64.50 -2.38
N LYS A 54 -10.62 -65.74 -2.13
CA LYS A 54 -10.97 -66.71 -3.18
C LYS A 54 -12.28 -66.31 -3.87
N ASP A 55 -12.29 -66.27 -5.20
CA ASP A 55 -13.53 -66.18 -5.98
C ASP A 55 -14.21 -67.56 -6.06
N GLU A 56 -15.55 -67.62 -5.99
CA GLU A 56 -16.32 -68.87 -6.05
C GLU A 56 -16.07 -69.69 -7.33
N SER A 57 -15.66 -69.02 -8.41
CA SER A 57 -15.29 -69.63 -9.70
C SER A 57 -13.84 -70.12 -9.77
N SER A 58 -13.02 -69.91 -8.72
CA SER A 58 -11.60 -70.26 -8.74
C SER A 58 -11.38 -71.76 -8.70
N ILE A 59 -10.55 -72.27 -9.62
CA ILE A 59 -10.31 -73.71 -9.80
C ILE A 59 -9.11 -74.18 -8.96
N ASN A 60 -7.99 -73.45 -8.99
CA ASN A 60 -6.79 -73.75 -8.22
C ASN A 60 -5.95 -72.47 -8.02
N PRO A 61 -6.39 -71.58 -7.13
CA PRO A 61 -5.77 -70.27 -6.99
C PRO A 61 -4.50 -70.33 -6.14
N LYS A 62 -3.42 -69.70 -6.62
CA LYS A 62 -2.14 -69.55 -5.93
C LYS A 62 -1.55 -68.14 -6.07
N LEU A 63 -0.84 -67.67 -5.04
CA LEU A 63 0.02 -66.48 -5.13
C LEU A 63 1.47 -66.84 -5.42
N VAL A 64 2.13 -66.05 -6.27
CA VAL A 64 3.57 -66.13 -6.52
C VAL A 64 4.23 -64.77 -6.33
N LEU A 65 5.41 -64.79 -5.71
CA LEU A 65 6.27 -63.62 -5.60
C LEU A 65 6.91 -63.33 -6.96
N SER A 66 6.62 -62.16 -7.53
CA SER A 66 7.11 -61.75 -8.85
C SER A 66 8.31 -60.81 -8.76
N LYS A 67 8.46 -60.07 -7.66
CA LYS A 67 9.61 -59.20 -7.41
C LYS A 67 9.96 -59.13 -5.92
N ASN A 68 11.24 -59.35 -5.62
CA ASN A 68 11.80 -59.13 -4.30
C ASN A 68 12.01 -57.62 -4.01
N PRO A 69 12.03 -57.24 -2.73
CA PRO A 69 12.44 -55.89 -2.34
C PRO A 69 13.86 -55.57 -2.84
N SER A 70 14.12 -54.30 -3.15
CA SER A 70 15.43 -53.82 -3.64
C SER A 70 16.35 -53.34 -2.51
N PHE A 71 15.79 -53.01 -1.35
CA PHE A 71 16.47 -52.37 -0.22
C PHE A 71 16.23 -53.10 1.11
N GLY A 72 15.82 -54.36 1.02
CA GLY A 72 15.75 -55.30 2.12
C GLY A 72 15.73 -56.73 1.62
N LYS A 73 15.62 -57.66 2.55
CA LYS A 73 15.42 -59.09 2.23
C LYS A 73 14.13 -59.58 2.87
N LEU A 74 13.54 -60.58 2.25
CA LEU A 74 12.46 -61.36 2.84
C LEU A 74 13.07 -62.58 3.54
N ASP A 75 12.62 -62.84 4.76
CA ASP A 75 13.05 -63.94 5.64
C ASP A 75 11.81 -64.58 6.28
N ASP A 76 11.94 -65.81 6.78
CA ASP A 76 10.84 -66.58 7.39
C ASP A 76 9.55 -66.53 6.56
N CYS A 77 9.65 -66.87 5.28
CA CYS A 77 8.55 -66.79 4.32
C CYS A 77 7.71 -68.06 4.26
N GLU A 78 6.42 -67.92 4.54
CA GLU A 78 5.40 -68.94 4.39
C GLU A 78 4.41 -68.54 3.28
N MET A 79 4.48 -69.27 2.16
CA MET A 79 3.52 -69.15 1.06
C MET A 79 2.40 -70.17 1.27
N GLN A 80 1.16 -69.71 1.38
CA GLN A 80 -0.02 -70.57 1.32
C GLN A 80 -0.78 -70.27 0.02
N GLU A 81 -1.84 -71.03 -0.29
CA GLU A 81 -2.57 -70.90 -1.56
C GLU A 81 -2.93 -69.44 -1.87
N LEU A 82 -3.54 -68.72 -0.93
CA LEU A 82 -3.97 -67.34 -1.15
C LEU A 82 -3.43 -66.34 -0.14
N SER A 83 -2.35 -66.72 0.55
CA SER A 83 -1.66 -65.81 1.47
C SER A 83 -0.15 -65.89 1.36
N PHE A 84 0.46 -64.77 1.71
CA PHE A 84 1.88 -64.55 1.77
C PHE A 84 2.20 -63.95 3.14
N GLU A 85 2.91 -64.71 3.96
CA GLU A 85 3.45 -64.25 5.22
C GLU A 85 4.98 -64.26 5.16
N CYS A 86 5.63 -63.11 5.33
CA CYS A 86 7.09 -63.01 5.37
C CYS A 86 7.53 -61.95 6.36
N THR A 87 8.73 -62.10 6.90
CA THR A 87 9.42 -61.03 7.61
C THR A 87 10.29 -60.25 6.64
N TYR A 88 9.92 -58.99 6.37
CA TYR A 88 10.79 -58.05 5.66
C TYR A 88 11.84 -57.49 6.61
N ILE A 89 13.11 -57.64 6.25
CA ILE A 89 14.26 -57.11 6.97
C ILE A 89 14.91 -56.03 6.09
N PRO A 90 14.76 -54.72 6.41
CA PRO A 90 15.42 -53.68 5.65
C PRO A 90 16.95 -53.84 5.75
N TYR A 91 17.67 -53.47 4.69
CA TYR A 91 19.12 -53.39 4.78
C TYR A 91 19.56 -52.37 5.84
N HIS A 92 20.73 -52.60 6.42
CA HIS A 92 21.23 -51.78 7.50
C HIS A 92 21.29 -50.31 7.06
N ASN A 93 20.67 -49.43 7.86
CA ASN A 93 20.51 -47.99 7.63
C ASN A 93 19.69 -47.59 6.39
N PHE A 94 18.90 -48.49 5.81
CA PHE A 94 17.95 -48.09 4.77
C PHE A 94 16.76 -47.35 5.37
N ALA A 95 16.47 -46.17 4.84
CA ALA A 95 15.23 -45.43 5.03
C ALA A 95 14.70 -44.98 3.67
N GLY A 96 13.38 -45.03 3.46
CA GLY A 96 12.76 -44.79 2.17
C GLY A 96 11.63 -45.78 1.86
N VAL A 97 11.27 -45.89 0.59
CA VAL A 97 10.21 -46.81 0.12
C VAL A 97 10.85 -48.00 -0.60
N ASP A 98 10.45 -49.20 -0.21
CA ASP A 98 10.76 -50.44 -0.92
C ASP A 98 9.46 -51.14 -1.39
N THR A 99 9.56 -52.00 -2.39
CA THR A 99 8.39 -52.62 -3.04
C THR A 99 8.55 -54.12 -3.24
N ILE A 100 7.50 -54.86 -2.92
CA ILE A 100 7.33 -56.27 -3.26
C ILE A 100 6.21 -56.38 -4.29
N GLU A 101 6.37 -57.21 -5.33
CA GLU A 101 5.29 -57.46 -6.30
C GLU A 101 4.86 -58.92 -6.23
N VAL A 102 3.56 -59.15 -6.13
CA VAL A 102 2.94 -60.48 -6.08
C VAL A 102 1.94 -60.66 -7.23
N ARG A 103 1.82 -61.89 -7.72
CA ARG A 103 0.96 -62.25 -8.85
C ARG A 103 0.10 -63.46 -8.50
N ALA A 104 -1.20 -63.35 -8.72
CA ALA A 104 -2.12 -64.47 -8.60
C ALA A 104 -2.18 -65.30 -9.89
N ILE A 105 -2.30 -66.62 -9.72
CA ILE A 105 -2.48 -67.61 -10.77
C ILE A 105 -3.67 -68.48 -10.35
N ASP A 106 -4.65 -68.68 -11.22
CA ASP A 106 -5.78 -69.59 -10.99
C ASP A 106 -5.86 -70.63 -12.10
N GLY A 107 -5.47 -71.87 -11.78
CA GLY A 107 -5.25 -72.90 -12.80
C GLY A 107 -4.20 -72.47 -13.82
N GLU A 108 -4.61 -72.35 -15.09
CA GLU A 108 -3.76 -71.91 -16.21
C GLU A 108 -3.81 -70.38 -16.45
N ILE A 109 -4.64 -69.65 -15.70
CA ILE A 109 -4.86 -68.21 -15.90
C ILE A 109 -3.95 -67.44 -14.95
N THR A 110 -3.15 -66.52 -15.49
CA THR A 110 -2.27 -65.65 -14.71
C THR A 110 -2.82 -64.22 -14.70
N ALA A 111 -2.79 -63.55 -13.55
CA ALA A 111 -3.21 -62.16 -13.43
C ALA A 111 -2.41 -61.24 -14.37
N LYS A 112 -3.10 -60.29 -15.02
CA LYS A 112 -2.49 -59.37 -16.01
C LYS A 112 -1.58 -58.30 -15.39
N LYS A 113 -1.72 -58.05 -14.08
CA LYS A 113 -0.95 -57.07 -13.32
C LYS A 113 -0.57 -57.67 -11.97
N ASP A 114 0.57 -57.22 -11.46
CA ASP A 114 1.01 -57.53 -10.12
C ASP A 114 0.36 -56.57 -9.14
N ALA A 115 0.06 -57.07 -7.94
CA ALA A 115 -0.22 -56.20 -6.82
C ALA A 115 1.10 -55.73 -6.21
N VAL A 116 1.15 -54.45 -5.89
CA VAL A 116 2.30 -53.79 -5.29
C VAL A 116 2.09 -53.70 -3.79
N ILE A 117 3.02 -54.29 -3.05
CA ILE A 117 3.14 -54.10 -1.61
C ILE A 117 4.24 -53.06 -1.37
N SER A 118 3.86 -51.86 -0.96
CA SER A 118 4.79 -50.77 -0.62
C SER A 118 5.17 -50.82 0.85
N ILE A 119 6.46 -50.66 1.17
CA ILE A 119 6.99 -50.67 2.53
C ILE A 119 7.70 -49.34 2.79
N HIS A 120 7.18 -48.55 3.71
CA HIS A 120 7.79 -47.28 4.14
C HIS A 120 8.69 -47.52 5.35
N VAL A 121 10.00 -47.43 5.15
CA VAL A 121 11.01 -47.54 6.22
C VAL A 121 11.37 -46.15 6.73
N ILE A 122 11.02 -45.86 7.97
CA ILE A 122 11.14 -44.54 8.60
C ILE A 122 12.39 -44.51 9.47
N ASP A 123 13.30 -43.56 9.26
CA ASP A 123 14.40 -43.29 10.20
C ASP A 123 13.89 -42.42 11.37
N PRO A 124 13.80 -42.97 12.60
CA PRO A 124 13.35 -42.19 13.76
C PRO A 124 14.42 -41.24 14.31
N SER A 125 15.67 -41.29 13.80
CA SER A 125 16.78 -40.44 14.23
C SER A 125 16.97 -39.18 13.37
N ASN A 126 16.25 -39.07 12.26
CA ASN A 126 16.24 -37.88 11.42
C ASN A 126 15.26 -36.84 12.00
N HIS A 127 15.76 -35.65 12.31
CA HIS A 127 15.02 -34.53 12.88
C HIS A 127 14.95 -33.39 11.86
N PRO A 128 13.82 -32.66 11.77
CA PRO A 128 13.78 -31.48 10.92
C PRO A 128 14.73 -30.40 11.46
N PRO A 129 15.36 -29.60 10.58
CA PRO A 129 16.25 -28.53 11.01
C PRO A 129 15.48 -27.45 11.78
N LYS A 130 16.20 -26.68 12.58
CA LYS A 130 15.71 -25.47 13.22
C LYS A 130 16.25 -24.24 12.48
N VAL A 131 15.35 -23.36 12.04
CA VAL A 131 15.73 -22.08 11.43
C VAL A 131 16.29 -21.13 12.50
N GLY A 132 17.19 -20.22 12.09
CA GLY A 132 17.74 -19.17 12.95
C GLY A 132 16.67 -18.20 13.46
N ALA A 133 17.02 -17.35 14.44
CA ALA A 133 16.09 -16.35 14.98
C ALA A 133 15.77 -15.22 13.98
N ASN A 134 14.63 -14.56 14.18
CA ASN A 134 14.23 -13.37 13.41
C ASN A 134 15.28 -12.25 13.53
N GLN A 135 15.41 -11.43 12.49
CA GLN A 135 16.37 -10.32 12.44
C GLN A 135 15.75 -9.06 11.83
N THR A 136 16.33 -7.91 12.19
CA THR A 136 16.01 -6.62 11.58
C THR A 136 17.28 -6.01 10.97
N PHE A 137 17.19 -5.46 9.77
CA PHE A 137 18.26 -4.70 9.12
C PHE A 137 17.78 -3.29 8.78
N LEU A 138 18.70 -2.34 8.85
CA LEU A 138 18.49 -0.95 8.44
C LEU A 138 19.17 -0.71 7.10
N GLY A 139 18.54 0.07 6.23
CA GLY A 139 19.16 0.52 4.98
C GLY A 139 18.59 1.84 4.48
N GLU A 140 19.22 2.38 3.44
CA GLU A 140 18.79 3.62 2.81
C GLU A 140 18.01 3.36 1.53
N GLN A 141 17.05 4.24 1.24
CA GLN A 141 16.25 4.25 0.02
C GLN A 141 17.15 4.17 -1.23
N ASN A 142 16.74 3.36 -2.20
CA ASN A 142 17.45 3.12 -3.46
C ASN A 142 18.87 2.51 -3.30
N GLN A 143 19.24 1.96 -2.12
CA GLN A 143 20.49 1.22 -1.93
C GLN A 143 20.25 -0.27 -1.67
N VAL A 144 21.21 -1.10 -2.09
CA VAL A 144 21.17 -2.55 -1.82
C VAL A 144 21.57 -2.79 -0.36
N ILE A 145 20.71 -3.50 0.37
CA ILE A 145 20.95 -3.94 1.74
C ILE A 145 21.54 -5.36 1.69
N THR A 146 22.70 -5.55 2.33
CA THR A 146 23.31 -6.87 2.47
C THR A 146 22.80 -7.56 3.73
N ILE A 147 22.36 -8.81 3.59
CA ILE A 147 21.71 -9.59 4.62
C ILE A 147 22.49 -10.88 4.83
N VAL A 148 22.93 -11.12 6.06
CA VAL A 148 23.49 -12.41 6.49
C VAL A 148 22.55 -12.93 7.57
N THR A 149 21.77 -13.95 7.25
CA THR A 149 20.76 -14.46 8.17
C THR A 149 21.41 -15.27 9.29
N ASN A 150 20.77 -15.37 10.43
CA ASN A 150 21.20 -16.25 11.51
C ASN A 150 21.32 -17.70 11.01
N GLU A 151 22.36 -18.40 11.46
CA GLU A 151 22.57 -19.79 11.08
C GLU A 151 21.43 -20.68 11.61
N GLY A 152 20.96 -21.61 10.79
CA GLY A 152 20.12 -22.72 11.21
C GLY A 152 20.93 -23.81 11.88
N GLU A 153 20.26 -24.62 12.68
CA GLU A 153 20.84 -25.71 13.45
C GLU A 153 20.11 -27.01 13.13
N ASP A 154 20.85 -28.11 13.12
CA ASP A 154 20.30 -29.43 12.92
C ASP A 154 21.11 -30.43 13.76
N SER A 155 20.44 -31.42 14.36
CA SER A 155 21.09 -32.40 15.24
C SER A 155 21.79 -33.53 14.49
N ASP A 156 21.43 -33.77 13.24
CA ASP A 156 21.93 -34.87 12.41
C ASP A 156 22.57 -34.39 11.08
N SER A 157 22.53 -33.09 10.80
CA SER A 157 23.21 -32.44 9.68
C SER A 157 24.20 -31.34 10.13
N SER A 158 25.32 -31.19 9.42
CA SER A 158 26.21 -30.04 9.61
C SER A 158 25.58 -28.76 9.07
N LYS A 159 25.92 -27.60 9.63
CA LYS A 159 25.47 -26.30 9.10
C LYS A 159 25.86 -26.05 7.64
N TYR A 160 26.93 -26.69 7.15
CA TYR A 160 27.38 -26.59 5.76
C TYR A 160 26.59 -27.51 4.81
N GLU A 161 25.68 -28.32 5.34
CA GLU A 161 24.77 -29.20 4.59
C GLU A 161 23.34 -28.64 4.55
N LEU A 162 23.10 -27.52 5.23
CA LEU A 162 21.81 -26.86 5.29
C LEU A 162 21.59 -25.92 4.09
N ASN A 163 20.43 -26.04 3.44
CA ASN A 163 20.02 -25.16 2.34
C ASN A 163 18.98 -24.16 2.83
N TYR A 164 19.24 -22.87 2.63
CA TYR A 164 18.31 -21.79 2.99
C TYR A 164 17.41 -21.48 1.80
N ILE A 165 16.11 -21.32 2.05
CA ILE A 165 15.11 -21.14 1.00
C ILE A 165 14.15 -20.02 1.40
N VAL A 166 13.96 -19.05 0.51
CA VAL A 166 12.95 -17.99 0.69
C VAL A 166 11.56 -18.64 0.71
N TYR A 167 10.82 -18.40 1.79
CA TYR A 167 9.47 -18.93 2.00
C TYR A 167 8.40 -17.92 1.57
N SER A 168 8.57 -16.64 1.93
CA SER A 168 7.73 -15.55 1.44
C SER A 168 8.62 -14.38 1.00
N PRO A 169 8.45 -13.84 -0.22
CA PRO A 169 9.23 -12.70 -0.68
C PRO A 169 8.76 -11.39 -0.01
N PRO A 170 9.58 -10.33 -0.08
CA PRO A 170 9.17 -8.97 0.27
C PRO A 170 8.12 -8.42 -0.69
N GLN A 171 7.36 -7.41 -0.24
CA GLN A 171 6.33 -6.75 -1.05
C GLN A 171 6.82 -5.46 -1.71
N ASN A 172 7.82 -4.81 -1.12
CA ASN A 172 8.29 -3.47 -1.50
C ASN A 172 9.76 -3.44 -1.94
N GLY A 173 10.28 -4.59 -2.35
CA GLY A 173 11.61 -4.73 -2.93
C GLY A 173 11.84 -6.11 -3.53
N GLU A 174 13.06 -6.30 -4.03
CA GLU A 174 13.49 -7.52 -4.69
C GLU A 174 14.63 -8.18 -3.92
N LEU A 175 14.55 -9.48 -3.74
CA LEU A 175 15.65 -10.30 -3.23
C LEU A 175 16.56 -10.72 -4.39
N ILE A 176 17.86 -10.48 -4.26
CA ILE A 176 18.88 -10.84 -5.25
C ILE A 176 20.01 -11.62 -4.58
N ASN A 177 20.64 -12.54 -5.31
CA ASN A 177 21.78 -13.34 -4.82
C ASN A 177 21.51 -14.07 -3.49
N CYS A 178 20.27 -14.51 -3.27
CA CYS A 178 19.87 -15.11 -2.00
C CYS A 178 20.13 -16.61 -1.98
N PHE A 179 20.80 -17.05 -0.91
CA PHE A 179 21.04 -18.45 -0.58
C PHE A 179 21.65 -19.26 -1.73
N GLN A 180 22.65 -18.67 -2.40
CA GLN A 180 23.28 -19.25 -3.58
C GLN A 180 24.26 -20.39 -3.20
N GLY A 181 23.70 -21.54 -2.83
CA GLY A 181 24.45 -22.75 -2.51
C GLY A 181 24.18 -23.29 -1.10
N THR A 182 24.59 -24.53 -0.87
CA THR A 182 24.47 -25.19 0.43
C THR A 182 25.37 -24.52 1.46
N GLY A 183 24.84 -24.30 2.65
CA GLY A 183 25.50 -23.58 3.75
C GLY A 183 25.54 -22.05 3.58
N VAL A 184 24.98 -21.49 2.50
CA VAL A 184 25.02 -20.04 2.24
C VAL A 184 23.77 -19.36 2.81
N ASN A 185 23.95 -18.60 3.87
CA ASN A 185 22.91 -17.79 4.56
C ASN A 185 22.94 -16.30 4.13
N TYR A 186 23.56 -16.01 2.99
CA TYR A 186 23.69 -14.67 2.43
C TYR A 186 22.53 -14.32 1.49
N CYS A 187 22.09 -13.07 1.51
CA CYS A 187 21.07 -12.54 0.63
C CYS A 187 21.27 -11.02 0.46
N GLN A 188 20.77 -10.47 -0.64
CA GLN A 188 20.71 -9.02 -0.83
C GLN A 188 19.27 -8.62 -1.07
N TYR A 189 18.91 -7.45 -0.53
CA TYR A 189 17.62 -6.83 -0.75
C TYR A 189 17.80 -5.50 -1.46
N LYS A 190 17.04 -5.29 -2.53
CA LYS A 190 16.97 -4.03 -3.26
C LYS A 190 15.56 -3.46 -3.08
N PRO A 191 15.38 -2.37 -2.32
CA PRO A 191 14.09 -1.70 -2.23
C PRO A 191 13.58 -1.29 -3.62
N HIS A 192 12.26 -1.32 -3.83
CA HIS A 192 11.66 -0.70 -4.99
C HIS A 192 12.01 0.79 -5.04
N HIS A 193 11.98 1.35 -6.25
CA HIS A 193 12.35 2.75 -6.43
C HIS A 193 11.49 3.65 -5.54
N ASN A 194 12.17 4.50 -4.78
CA ASN A 194 11.59 5.43 -3.81
C ASN A 194 10.88 4.82 -2.59
N PHE A 195 10.96 3.51 -2.37
CA PHE A 195 10.37 2.90 -1.17
C PHE A 195 11.07 3.38 0.12
N ILE A 196 10.27 3.84 1.08
CA ILE A 196 10.65 4.19 2.45
C ILE A 196 9.65 3.49 3.37
N GLY A 197 10.13 2.86 4.43
CA GLY A 197 9.29 2.15 5.39
C GLY A 197 9.79 0.74 5.67
N THR A 198 8.90 -0.09 6.19
CA THR A 198 9.22 -1.47 6.58
C THR A 198 8.84 -2.45 5.49
N ASP A 199 9.74 -3.36 5.16
CA ASP A 199 9.46 -4.54 4.34
C ASP A 199 9.89 -5.80 5.06
N GLU A 200 9.41 -6.96 4.63
CA GLU A 200 9.74 -8.22 5.27
C GLU A 200 9.73 -9.39 4.31
N PHE A 201 10.64 -10.33 4.54
CA PHE A 201 10.58 -11.64 3.91
C PHE A 201 10.81 -12.71 4.96
N SER A 202 10.42 -13.95 4.64
CA SER A 202 10.68 -15.09 5.51
C SER A 202 11.41 -16.19 4.77
N TYR A 203 12.18 -16.99 5.51
CA TYR A 203 12.94 -18.11 4.97
C TYR A 203 12.81 -19.35 5.86
N ARG A 204 13.01 -20.53 5.26
CA ARG A 204 13.12 -21.82 5.93
C ARG A 204 14.47 -22.46 5.60
N VAL A 205 14.86 -23.43 6.41
CA VAL A 205 16.07 -24.22 6.19
C VAL A 205 15.67 -25.64 5.83
N LYS A 206 16.40 -26.27 4.92
CA LYS A 206 16.25 -27.64 4.48
C LYS A 206 17.53 -28.43 4.74
N ASP A 207 17.43 -29.57 5.41
CA ASP A 207 18.57 -30.43 5.71
C ASP A 207 19.03 -31.23 4.47
N LYS A 208 20.05 -32.09 4.65
CA LYS A 208 20.60 -32.95 3.58
C LYS A 208 19.65 -34.07 3.15
N ASP A 209 18.75 -34.49 4.03
CA ASP A 209 17.77 -35.57 3.80
C ASP A 209 16.45 -35.05 3.21
N GLY A 210 16.32 -33.74 3.16
CA GLY A 210 15.28 -32.99 2.49
C GLY A 210 14.15 -32.48 3.39
N ASN A 211 14.27 -32.58 4.72
CA ASN A 211 13.24 -32.04 5.62
C ASN A 211 13.39 -30.53 5.76
N PHE A 212 12.25 -29.84 5.85
CA PHE A 212 12.21 -28.42 6.10
C PHE A 212 12.00 -28.11 7.58
N SER A 213 12.57 -27.00 8.04
CA SER A 213 12.34 -26.48 9.38
C SER A 213 10.86 -26.23 9.65
N LEU A 214 10.33 -26.64 10.80
CA LEU A 214 8.89 -26.54 11.08
C LEU A 214 8.34 -25.10 11.06
N GLN A 215 9.19 -24.14 11.40
CA GLN A 215 8.89 -22.71 11.38
C GLN A 215 9.74 -22.00 10.31
N ALA A 216 9.26 -20.82 9.90
CA ALA A 216 10.04 -19.87 9.10
C ALA A 216 10.57 -18.75 9.99
N ALA A 217 11.75 -18.24 9.68
CA ALA A 217 12.30 -17.05 10.31
C ALA A 217 11.97 -15.82 9.48
N LYS A 218 11.66 -14.72 10.17
CA LYS A 218 11.33 -13.42 9.58
C LYS A 218 12.56 -12.52 9.56
N VAL A 219 12.79 -11.89 8.42
CA VAL A 219 13.75 -10.80 8.26
C VAL A 219 12.95 -9.53 7.99
N SER A 220 13.02 -8.57 8.91
CA SER A 220 12.43 -7.25 8.79
C SER A 220 13.46 -6.26 8.25
N LEU A 221 13.06 -5.37 7.35
CA LEU A 221 13.91 -4.37 6.73
C LEU A 221 13.32 -3.00 6.97
N GLU A 222 14.06 -2.09 7.58
CA GLU A 222 13.63 -0.69 7.74
C GLU A 222 14.44 0.18 6.78
N VAL A 223 13.76 0.70 5.75
CA VAL A 223 14.35 1.54 4.70
C VAL A 223 14.09 3.01 5.04
N THR A 224 15.15 3.77 5.27
CA THR A 224 15.09 5.20 5.59
C THR A 224 15.35 6.07 4.35
N PRO A 225 14.85 7.32 4.30
CA PRO A 225 15.09 8.22 3.17
C PRO A 225 16.58 8.52 2.97
N LYS A 226 17.03 8.64 1.73
CA LYS A 226 18.38 9.13 1.42
C LYS A 226 18.44 10.65 1.62
N LEU A 227 19.21 11.10 2.60
CA LEU A 227 19.38 12.52 2.87
C LEU A 227 20.35 13.18 1.88
N MET A 228 19.94 14.35 1.37
CA MET A 228 20.69 15.26 0.51
C MET A 228 21.01 16.55 1.25
N ASN A 229 22.06 17.26 0.84
CA ASN A 229 22.40 18.57 1.40
C ASN A 229 21.63 19.68 0.67
N GLY A 230 20.94 20.53 1.43
CA GLY A 230 20.21 21.70 0.99
C GLY A 230 20.84 22.97 1.51
N GLU A 231 20.76 24.02 0.70
CA GLU A 231 21.19 25.36 1.06
C GLU A 231 20.25 26.40 0.45
N GLU A 232 19.93 27.43 1.23
CA GLU A 232 19.15 28.59 0.82
C GLU A 232 19.83 29.86 1.30
N ILE A 233 19.81 30.89 0.45
CA ILE A 233 20.43 32.19 0.72
C ILE A 233 19.35 33.27 0.61
N PHE A 234 19.19 34.04 1.66
CA PHE A 234 18.28 35.19 1.75
C PHE A 234 19.08 36.47 1.96
N HIS A 235 18.57 37.59 1.46
CA HIS A 235 19.17 38.91 1.60
C HIS A 235 18.18 39.85 2.28
N GLU A 236 18.53 40.31 3.47
CA GLU A 236 17.73 41.25 4.25
C GLU A 236 17.66 42.58 3.50
N ALA A 237 16.44 43.05 3.20
CA ALA A 237 16.09 44.20 2.34
C ALA A 237 15.95 43.96 0.82
N GLN A 238 16.25 42.78 0.26
CA GLN A 238 16.07 42.52 -1.19
C GLN A 238 15.31 41.24 -1.53
N ASN A 239 15.26 40.24 -0.64
CA ASN A 239 14.48 39.01 -0.82
C ASN A 239 13.44 38.83 0.29
N LYS A 240 12.29 39.48 0.07
CA LYS A 240 10.91 38.99 0.29
C LYS A 240 10.61 38.30 1.63
N ILE A 241 10.43 39.14 2.64
CA ILE A 241 9.44 38.88 3.69
C ILE A 241 8.07 38.77 3.01
N VAL A 242 7.29 37.73 3.33
CA VAL A 242 5.84 37.72 3.03
C VAL A 242 5.25 38.97 3.65
N ASN A 243 4.84 39.93 2.82
CA ASN A 243 4.37 41.23 3.28
C ASN A 243 2.84 41.39 3.17
N SER A 244 2.18 40.45 2.50
CA SER A 244 0.73 40.41 2.38
C SER A 244 0.23 38.98 2.21
N VAL A 245 -1.06 38.75 2.44
CA VAL A 245 -1.72 37.46 2.20
C VAL A 245 -3.00 37.60 1.38
N ASP A 246 -3.16 36.71 0.42
CA ASP A 246 -4.38 36.50 -0.36
C ASP A 246 -5.07 35.24 0.17
N ILE A 247 -6.22 35.39 0.82
CA ILE A 247 -6.95 34.28 1.45
C ILE A 247 -8.16 33.92 0.60
N THR A 248 -8.18 32.70 0.04
CA THR A 248 -9.32 32.16 -0.69
C THR A 248 -10.07 31.17 0.20
N TRP A 249 -11.27 31.55 0.62
CA TRP A 249 -12.20 30.67 1.33
C TRP A 249 -12.98 29.84 0.31
N ILE A 250 -12.81 28.53 0.34
CA ILE A 250 -13.53 27.56 -0.49
C ILE A 250 -14.52 26.85 0.42
N ILE A 251 -15.78 27.26 0.35
CA ILE A 251 -16.82 26.82 1.28
C ILE A 251 -17.72 25.80 0.60
N ASP A 252 -17.87 24.65 1.24
CA ASP A 252 -18.85 23.65 0.86
C ASP A 252 -20.27 24.21 0.97
N ASN A 253 -20.98 24.16 -0.15
CA ASN A 253 -22.31 24.72 -0.31
C ASN A 253 -23.41 23.64 -0.32
N SER A 254 -23.13 22.44 0.17
CA SER A 254 -24.08 21.34 0.33
C SER A 254 -25.11 21.59 1.44
N GLY A 255 -26.14 20.75 1.48
CA GLY A 255 -27.23 20.79 2.44
C GLY A 255 -26.79 20.65 3.91
N SER A 256 -25.76 19.85 4.16
CA SER A 256 -25.27 19.52 5.51
C SER A 256 -24.49 20.66 6.14
N MET A 257 -23.90 21.53 5.33
CA MET A 257 -23.06 22.65 5.78
C MET A 257 -23.81 23.83 6.40
N GLN A 258 -25.15 23.77 6.53
CA GLN A 258 -25.94 24.90 7.05
C GLN A 258 -25.46 25.37 8.42
N ASN A 259 -25.25 24.42 9.35
CA ASN A 259 -24.83 24.75 10.71
C ASN A 259 -23.39 25.23 10.76
N ASP A 260 -22.50 24.63 9.97
CA ASP A 260 -21.07 24.99 9.96
C ASP A 260 -20.80 26.32 9.26
N GLN A 261 -21.55 26.67 8.22
CA GLN A 261 -21.53 28.03 7.65
C GLN A 261 -21.98 29.06 8.68
N GLU A 262 -22.98 28.75 9.53
CA GLU A 262 -23.42 29.68 10.58
C GLU A 262 -22.39 29.80 11.70
N ARG A 263 -21.75 28.69 12.11
CA ARG A 263 -20.63 28.71 13.07
C ARG A 263 -19.45 29.52 12.53
N LEU A 264 -19.12 29.41 11.24
CA LEU A 264 -18.09 30.23 10.60
C LEU A 264 -18.40 31.73 10.71
N LYS A 265 -19.65 32.13 10.42
CA LYS A 265 -20.08 33.54 10.53
C LYS A 265 -19.97 34.08 11.94
N LEU A 266 -20.44 33.31 12.93
CA LEU A 266 -20.49 33.72 14.33
C LEU A 266 -19.09 33.87 14.95
N ASN A 267 -18.12 33.09 14.49
CA ASN A 267 -16.78 33.02 15.09
C ASN A 267 -15.68 33.70 14.25
N PHE A 268 -16.02 34.36 13.14
CA PHE A 268 -15.04 35.00 12.25
C PHE A 268 -14.14 36.01 12.97
N GLU A 269 -14.66 36.68 14.01
CA GLU A 269 -13.87 37.65 14.78
C GLU A 269 -12.61 37.01 15.41
N SER A 270 -12.68 35.74 15.83
CA SER A 270 -11.54 34.98 16.34
C SER A 270 -10.43 34.80 15.30
N PHE A 271 -10.78 34.75 14.02
CA PHE A 271 -9.83 34.72 12.92
C PHE A 271 -9.19 36.10 12.70
N ILE A 272 -10.01 37.10 12.39
CA ILE A 272 -9.54 38.38 11.86
C ILE A 272 -8.76 39.21 12.90
N GLN A 273 -9.05 39.05 14.18
CA GLN A 273 -8.34 39.78 15.24
C GLN A 273 -6.82 39.53 15.23
N ASN A 274 -6.36 38.39 14.72
CA ASN A 274 -4.93 38.08 14.60
C ASN A 274 -4.24 38.87 13.48
N PHE A 275 -5.00 39.41 12.52
CA PHE A 275 -4.49 40.24 11.42
C PHE A 275 -4.54 41.74 11.72
N LEU A 276 -5.20 42.13 12.81
CA LEU A 276 -5.47 43.51 13.18
C LEU A 276 -4.86 43.82 14.54
N LYS A 277 -4.41 45.05 14.74
CA LYS A 277 -4.02 45.58 16.04
C LYS A 277 -5.13 46.50 16.51
N ASP A 278 -5.47 46.39 17.79
CA ASP A 278 -6.37 47.33 18.44
C ASP A 278 -5.55 48.38 19.17
N GLU A 279 -5.67 49.64 18.75
CA GLU A 279 -5.10 50.78 19.45
C GLU A 279 -6.24 51.72 19.87
N ASN A 280 -6.70 51.57 21.11
CA ASN A 280 -7.76 52.39 21.70
C ASN A 280 -9.10 52.33 20.93
N GLY A 281 -9.48 51.16 20.43
CA GLY A 281 -10.72 50.93 19.68
C GLY A 281 -10.59 51.15 18.17
N ASN A 282 -9.43 51.62 17.69
CA ASN A 282 -9.13 51.71 16.27
C ASN A 282 -8.41 50.43 15.80
N LYS A 283 -9.03 49.69 14.87
CA LYS A 283 -8.42 48.53 14.25
C LYS A 283 -7.48 48.98 13.13
N THR A 284 -6.21 48.59 13.22
CA THR A 284 -5.20 48.83 12.18
C THR A 284 -4.65 47.50 11.70
N SER A 285 -4.31 47.37 10.42
CA SER A 285 -3.75 46.14 9.88
C SER A 285 -2.34 45.91 10.40
N GLN A 286 -2.10 44.76 11.02
CA GLN A 286 -0.74 44.30 11.32
C GLN A 286 -0.08 43.69 10.08
N TYR A 287 -0.91 43.05 9.25
CA TYR A 287 -0.50 42.32 8.07
C TYR A 287 -1.48 42.64 6.94
N PRO A 288 -1.03 43.27 5.84
CA PRO A 288 -1.88 43.49 4.68
C PRO A 288 -2.53 42.18 4.20
N PHE A 289 -3.85 42.20 3.98
CA PHE A 289 -4.58 41.03 3.52
C PHE A 289 -5.70 41.40 2.56
N LYS A 290 -6.09 40.44 1.73
CA LYS A 290 -7.39 40.41 1.05
C LYS A 290 -7.98 39.02 1.08
N MET A 291 -9.31 38.94 1.11
CA MET A 291 -10.04 37.70 1.16
C MET A 291 -11.01 37.59 -0.02
N GLY A 292 -11.12 36.39 -0.56
CA GLY A 292 -12.11 36.02 -1.56
C GLY A 292 -12.89 34.81 -1.06
N VAL A 293 -14.19 34.75 -1.38
CA VAL A 293 -15.04 33.61 -1.03
C VAL A 293 -15.55 32.94 -2.30
N THR A 294 -15.45 31.62 -2.34
CA THR A 294 -15.96 30.77 -3.41
C THR A 294 -16.54 29.48 -2.84
N THR A 295 -17.04 28.61 -3.71
CA THR A 295 -17.59 27.32 -3.31
C THR A 295 -16.80 26.15 -3.89
N THR A 296 -16.97 24.99 -3.28
CA THR A 296 -16.49 23.70 -3.78
C THR A 296 -17.07 23.30 -5.14
N GLU A 297 -18.13 23.98 -5.59
CA GLU A 297 -18.75 23.84 -6.92
C GLU A 297 -18.35 24.92 -7.94
N ALA A 298 -17.45 25.83 -7.59
CA ALA A 298 -17.13 26.96 -8.46
C ALA A 298 -16.54 26.54 -9.81
N TYR A 299 -16.02 25.32 -9.93
CA TYR A 299 -15.64 24.70 -11.21
C TYR A 299 -16.77 24.60 -12.26
N ARG A 300 -18.05 24.65 -11.85
CA ARG A 300 -19.21 24.49 -12.75
C ARG A 300 -19.70 25.78 -13.36
N SER A 301 -19.54 26.91 -12.68
CA SER A 301 -20.13 28.19 -13.11
C SER A 301 -19.54 29.44 -12.45
N GLY A 302 -18.37 29.34 -11.80
CA GLY A 302 -17.67 30.49 -11.26
C GLY A 302 -18.48 31.29 -10.22
N LYS A 303 -19.27 30.64 -9.35
CA LYS A 303 -19.91 31.30 -8.21
C LYS A 303 -18.84 31.82 -7.24
N THR A 304 -18.31 33.01 -7.52
CA THR A 304 -17.26 33.67 -6.75
C THR A 304 -17.71 35.02 -6.27
N LYS A 305 -17.30 35.34 -5.04
CA LYS A 305 -17.43 36.66 -4.43
C LYS A 305 -16.00 37.20 -4.20
N MET A 306 -15.34 37.60 -5.29
CA MET A 306 -13.98 38.19 -5.33
C MET A 306 -14.05 39.53 -6.05
N SER A 307 -13.55 40.61 -5.47
CA SER A 307 -13.67 41.95 -6.07
C SER A 307 -12.61 42.23 -7.15
N GLU A 308 -13.01 42.34 -8.41
CA GLU A 308 -12.38 43.22 -9.41
C GLU A 308 -13.46 43.87 -10.32
N GLU A 309 -13.64 45.18 -10.17
CA GLU A 309 -14.20 46.14 -11.15
C GLU A 309 -15.56 45.87 -11.85
N SER A 310 -16.60 45.41 -11.14
CA SER A 310 -17.99 45.65 -11.60
C SER A 310 -19.00 45.80 -10.45
N PRO A 311 -19.92 46.79 -10.50
CA PRO A 311 -20.81 47.11 -9.40
C PRO A 311 -21.99 46.13 -9.31
N GLY A 312 -22.30 45.64 -8.10
CA GLY A 312 -23.64 45.09 -7.83
C GLY A 312 -23.77 44.00 -6.78
N GLN A 313 -22.72 43.20 -6.49
CA GLN A 313 -22.80 42.13 -5.46
C GLN A 313 -21.43 41.51 -5.10
N MET A 314 -20.39 42.32 -4.85
CA MET A 314 -19.08 41.81 -4.40
C MET A 314 -18.69 42.46 -3.08
N PHE A 315 -18.24 41.65 -2.11
CA PHE A 315 -17.82 42.08 -0.78
C PHE A 315 -16.38 42.58 -0.82
N GLU A 316 -16.10 43.75 -0.24
CA GLU A 316 -14.75 44.31 -0.17
C GLU A 316 -14.06 43.80 1.11
N LEU A 317 -13.40 42.65 1.00
CA LEU A 317 -12.77 41.98 2.13
C LEU A 317 -11.26 42.23 2.17
N THR A 318 -10.86 43.49 2.31
CA THR A 318 -9.44 43.91 2.36
C THR A 318 -9.06 44.46 3.73
N SER A 319 -7.75 44.52 4.02
CA SER A 319 -7.26 45.19 5.23
C SER A 319 -7.70 46.66 5.29
N ALA A 320 -7.70 47.37 4.15
CA ALA A 320 -8.18 48.75 4.07
C ALA A 320 -9.67 48.88 4.43
N ALA A 321 -10.51 47.95 3.99
CA ALA A 321 -11.94 47.93 4.35
C ALA A 321 -12.16 47.65 5.84
N ALA A 322 -11.36 46.74 6.43
CA ALA A 322 -11.40 46.46 7.86
C ALA A 322 -10.99 47.66 8.72
N GLU A 323 -9.98 48.43 8.30
CA GLU A 323 -9.56 49.67 8.95
C GLU A 323 -10.59 50.78 8.82
N ALA A 324 -11.20 50.92 7.64
CA ALA A 324 -12.19 51.97 7.37
C ALA A 324 -13.50 51.74 8.14
N ASN A 325 -13.97 50.50 8.21
CA ASN A 325 -15.19 50.15 8.95
C ASN A 325 -15.19 48.66 9.33
N TYR A 326 -14.60 48.35 10.49
CA TYR A 326 -14.48 46.97 10.99
C TYR A 326 -15.82 46.23 11.07
N GLN A 327 -16.88 46.88 11.57
CA GLN A 327 -18.19 46.24 11.71
C GLN A 327 -18.80 45.91 10.35
N LYS A 328 -18.74 46.84 9.40
CA LYS A 328 -19.20 46.56 8.03
C LYS A 328 -18.37 45.45 7.39
N PHE A 329 -17.04 45.45 7.57
CA PHE A 329 -16.17 44.41 7.04
C PHE A 329 -16.55 43.01 7.57
N VAL A 330 -16.84 42.89 8.88
CA VAL A 330 -17.30 41.64 9.48
C VAL A 330 -18.66 41.21 8.91
N GLU A 331 -19.61 42.12 8.76
CA GLU A 331 -20.92 41.82 8.15
C GLU A 331 -20.83 41.45 6.67
N ASP A 332 -19.95 42.11 5.93
CA ASP A 332 -19.62 41.78 4.53
C ASP A 332 -19.04 40.35 4.46
N PHE A 333 -18.14 39.98 5.37
CA PHE A 333 -17.60 38.62 5.43
C PHE A 333 -18.69 37.60 5.73
N LYS A 334 -19.53 37.84 6.74
CA LYS A 334 -20.65 36.95 7.10
C LYS A 334 -21.59 36.71 5.93
N SER A 335 -21.88 37.77 5.18
CA SER A 335 -22.69 37.73 3.97
C SER A 335 -21.98 37.02 2.80
N ALA A 336 -20.65 37.09 2.74
CA ALA A 336 -19.86 36.40 1.74
C ALA A 336 -19.87 34.88 1.94
N VAL A 337 -19.60 34.41 3.16
CA VAL A 337 -19.52 32.97 3.49
C VAL A 337 -20.88 32.26 3.57
N GLY A 338 -21.98 33.00 3.65
CA GLY A 338 -23.33 32.48 3.37
C GLY A 338 -23.48 32.15 1.88
N VAL A 339 -22.81 31.10 1.42
CA VAL A 339 -22.81 30.68 0.00
C VAL A 339 -24.06 29.89 -0.38
N GLY A 340 -24.87 29.52 0.62
CA GLY A 340 -26.07 28.71 0.47
C GLY A 340 -25.78 27.22 0.62
N VAL A 341 -26.85 26.43 0.67
CA VAL A 341 -26.83 24.99 1.00
C VAL A 341 -27.50 24.13 -0.08
N ALA A 342 -27.59 24.67 -1.29
CA ALA A 342 -28.27 24.04 -2.44
C ALA A 342 -27.29 23.32 -3.40
N GLY A 343 -26.03 23.15 -2.99
CA GLY A 343 -24.98 22.48 -3.74
C GLY A 343 -25.10 20.97 -3.74
N SER A 344 -24.38 20.33 -4.66
CA SER A 344 -24.21 18.88 -4.74
C SER A 344 -23.22 18.39 -3.70
N GLY A 345 -23.51 17.26 -3.03
CA GLY A 345 -22.53 16.49 -2.21
C GLY A 345 -21.45 15.78 -3.05
N ASN A 346 -20.89 16.48 -4.03
CA ASN A 346 -19.75 16.03 -4.82
C ASN A 346 -18.73 17.16 -4.81
N GLU A 347 -18.06 17.28 -3.67
CA GLU A 347 -17.21 18.41 -3.36
C GLU A 347 -15.86 18.31 -4.05
N LYS A 348 -15.55 19.33 -4.86
CA LYS A 348 -14.31 19.40 -5.64
C LYS A 348 -13.57 20.69 -5.29
N ALA A 349 -13.14 20.83 -4.05
CA ALA A 349 -12.52 22.06 -3.56
C ALA A 349 -11.21 22.36 -4.30
N LEU A 350 -10.37 21.34 -4.54
CA LEU A 350 -9.11 21.50 -5.27
C LEU A 350 -9.32 21.92 -6.74
N LEU A 351 -10.31 21.34 -7.41
CA LEU A 351 -10.64 21.77 -8.77
C LEU A 351 -11.19 23.21 -8.76
N SER A 352 -12.12 23.51 -7.86
CA SER A 352 -12.74 24.84 -7.78
C SER A 352 -11.74 25.93 -7.49
N GLY A 353 -10.85 25.75 -6.50
CA GLY A 353 -9.83 26.76 -6.19
C GLY A 353 -8.85 26.97 -7.35
N ARG A 354 -8.52 25.92 -8.11
CA ARG A 354 -7.69 26.02 -9.32
C ARG A 354 -8.38 26.78 -10.45
N GLU A 355 -9.67 26.52 -10.70
CA GLU A 355 -10.44 27.30 -11.68
C GLU A 355 -10.61 28.76 -11.25
N ILE A 356 -10.75 29.02 -9.95
CA ILE A 356 -10.81 30.40 -9.44
C ILE A 356 -9.50 31.13 -9.64
N TYR A 357 -8.36 30.50 -9.31
CA TYR A 357 -7.06 31.11 -9.59
C TYR A 357 -6.89 31.43 -11.08
N LYS A 358 -7.29 30.53 -11.98
CA LYS A 358 -7.21 30.78 -13.42
C LYS A 358 -8.06 31.94 -13.88
N ASN A 359 -9.31 32.01 -13.42
CA ASN A 359 -10.27 33.03 -13.84
C ASN A 359 -9.98 34.41 -13.22
N TYR A 360 -9.34 34.44 -12.06
CA TYR A 360 -9.07 35.66 -11.28
C TYR A 360 -7.59 35.81 -10.93
N SER A 361 -6.68 35.40 -11.83
CA SER A 361 -5.24 35.42 -11.56
C SER A 361 -4.69 36.81 -11.22
N SER A 362 -5.28 37.88 -11.77
CA SER A 362 -4.98 39.27 -11.42
C SER A 362 -5.32 39.63 -9.98
N TRP A 363 -6.35 38.99 -9.41
CA TRP A 363 -6.74 39.18 -8.02
C TRP A 363 -5.70 38.63 -7.05
N TYR A 364 -4.86 37.67 -7.44
CA TYR A 364 -3.80 37.17 -6.57
C TYR A 364 -2.57 38.08 -6.64
N GLY A 365 -1.99 38.40 -5.49
CA GLY A 365 -0.75 39.17 -5.43
C GLY A 365 0.42 38.43 -6.08
N GLY A 366 1.47 39.18 -6.41
CA GLY A 366 2.70 38.62 -6.99
C GLY A 366 3.49 37.76 -6.01
N ASN A 367 4.76 37.53 -6.32
CA ASN A 367 5.65 36.69 -5.52
C ASN A 367 6.00 37.26 -4.12
N ASP A 368 5.47 38.41 -3.74
CA ASP A 368 5.68 39.04 -2.41
C ASP A 368 4.50 38.74 -1.45
N SER A 369 3.39 38.20 -1.97
CA SER A 369 2.24 37.77 -1.18
C SER A 369 2.22 36.26 -0.97
N LEU A 370 1.68 35.85 0.17
CA LEU A 370 1.27 34.47 0.45
C LEU A 370 -0.08 34.20 -0.20
N SER A 371 -0.26 33.03 -0.81
CA SER A 371 -1.58 32.55 -1.25
C SER A 371 -2.06 31.44 -0.31
N VAL A 372 -3.12 31.73 0.44
CA VAL A 372 -3.74 30.83 1.39
C VAL A 372 -5.08 30.37 0.85
N TYR A 373 -5.31 29.06 0.88
CA TYR A 373 -6.61 28.47 0.57
C TYR A 373 -7.16 27.82 1.83
N ILE A 374 -8.31 28.30 2.31
CA ILE A 374 -9.01 27.72 3.45
C ILE A 374 -10.18 26.94 2.90
N ILE A 375 -10.19 25.63 3.10
CA ILE A 375 -11.26 24.74 2.62
C ILE A 375 -12.13 24.36 3.81
N VAL A 376 -13.45 24.53 3.70
CA VAL A 376 -14.39 24.20 4.78
C VAL A 376 -15.42 23.22 4.21
N SER A 377 -15.38 21.96 4.61
CA SER A 377 -16.25 20.90 4.07
C SER A 377 -16.40 19.71 5.02
N ASP A 378 -17.61 19.20 5.17
CA ASP A 378 -17.93 17.98 5.93
C ASP A 378 -17.93 16.72 5.06
N GLU A 379 -17.60 16.84 3.77
CA GLU A 379 -17.55 15.75 2.81
C GLU A 379 -16.12 15.41 2.33
N MET A 380 -16.00 14.33 1.56
CA MET A 380 -14.75 13.93 0.91
C MET A 380 -14.37 14.85 -0.26
N GLU A 381 -13.08 15.13 -0.40
CA GLU A 381 -12.51 15.76 -1.60
C GLU A 381 -12.54 14.81 -2.81
N GLN A 382 -13.31 15.18 -3.85
CA GLN A 382 -13.61 14.37 -5.03
C GLN A 382 -13.05 14.93 -6.36
N SER A 383 -12.03 15.80 -6.30
CA SER A 383 -11.30 16.32 -7.48
C SER A 383 -10.37 15.30 -8.15
N LEU A 384 -10.22 14.09 -7.59
CA LEU A 384 -9.41 13.03 -8.20
C LEU A 384 -10.11 12.38 -9.41
N ALA A 385 -9.30 11.83 -10.32
CA ALA A 385 -9.80 11.02 -11.43
C ALA A 385 -10.50 9.75 -10.91
N LYS A 386 -11.67 9.42 -11.47
CA LYS A 386 -12.34 8.12 -11.29
C LYS A 386 -12.12 7.26 -12.54
N ASP A 387 -11.95 5.95 -12.37
CA ASP A 387 -11.69 5.00 -13.47
C ASP A 387 -12.96 4.58 -14.24
N LYS A 388 -12.76 3.65 -15.20
CA LYS A 388 -13.70 3.36 -16.31
C LYS A 388 -15.01 2.70 -15.93
N ASP A 389 -15.25 2.31 -14.68
CA ASP A 389 -16.46 1.57 -14.30
C ASP A 389 -17.54 2.36 -13.53
N ASN A 390 -17.47 3.71 -13.43
CA ASN A 390 -18.69 4.53 -13.56
C ASN A 390 -18.49 6.05 -13.66
N LYS A 391 -18.45 6.51 -14.93
CA LYS A 391 -18.99 7.78 -15.46
C LYS A 391 -18.68 9.08 -14.70
N GLY A 392 -17.44 9.54 -14.88
CA GLY A 392 -17.04 10.93 -14.88
C GLY A 392 -15.67 11.01 -15.56
N VAL A 393 -15.48 11.91 -16.52
CA VAL A 393 -14.21 12.03 -17.27
C VAL A 393 -13.08 12.18 -16.25
N ALA A 394 -12.07 11.31 -16.30
CA ALA A 394 -10.88 11.47 -15.49
C ALA A 394 -10.34 12.89 -15.72
N TYR A 395 -10.02 13.63 -14.66
CA TYR A 395 -9.18 14.81 -14.82
C TYR A 395 -7.82 14.29 -15.23
N LEU A 396 -7.57 14.39 -16.53
CA LEU A 396 -6.32 14.02 -17.16
C LEU A 396 -5.57 15.30 -17.46
N ASP A 397 -4.25 15.23 -17.37
CA ASP A 397 -3.40 16.30 -17.87
C ASP A 397 -3.28 16.30 -19.39
N SER A 398 -2.41 17.19 -19.89
CA SER A 398 -2.04 17.23 -21.31
C SER A 398 -1.47 15.91 -21.85
N ASP A 399 -0.92 15.08 -20.98
CA ASP A 399 -0.26 13.80 -21.29
C ASP A 399 -1.17 12.59 -21.00
N ASN A 400 -2.46 12.83 -20.77
CA ASN A 400 -3.49 11.83 -20.51
C ASN A 400 -3.27 11.00 -19.21
N GLN A 401 -2.57 11.57 -18.22
CA GLN A 401 -2.33 11.01 -16.88
C GLN A 401 -3.34 11.53 -15.86
N ALA A 402 -3.82 10.65 -14.98
CA ALA A 402 -4.74 10.98 -13.90
C ALA A 402 -4.12 11.95 -12.89
N TYR A 403 -4.92 12.91 -12.42
CA TYR A 403 -4.52 13.78 -11.32
C TYR A 403 -4.46 13.01 -10.00
N THR A 404 -3.33 13.15 -9.30
CA THR A 404 -3.15 12.74 -7.90
C THR A 404 -3.24 13.95 -6.95
N ILE A 405 -3.26 13.71 -5.64
CA ILE A 405 -3.24 14.79 -4.65
C ILE A 405 -1.94 15.60 -4.73
N GLU A 406 -0.80 14.93 -4.92
CA GLU A 406 0.51 15.55 -5.10
C GLU A 406 0.49 16.51 -6.28
N ARG A 407 -0.11 16.07 -7.39
CA ARG A 407 -0.22 16.89 -8.59
C ARG A 407 -1.10 18.12 -8.36
N TRP A 408 -2.24 17.96 -7.68
CA TRP A 408 -3.09 19.11 -7.32
C TRP A 408 -2.30 20.14 -6.51
N VAL A 409 -1.59 19.72 -5.46
CA VAL A 409 -0.78 20.63 -4.65
C VAL A 409 0.34 21.29 -5.47
N GLN A 410 0.99 20.55 -6.36
CA GLN A 410 2.01 21.09 -7.25
C GLN A 410 1.47 22.21 -8.16
N GLU A 411 0.27 22.06 -8.76
CA GLU A 411 -0.32 23.14 -9.58
C GLU A 411 -0.53 24.41 -8.77
N TYR A 412 -1.05 24.30 -7.55
CA TYR A 412 -1.23 25.43 -6.66
C TYR A 412 0.12 26.08 -6.31
N GLN A 413 1.13 25.29 -5.96
CA GLN A 413 2.44 25.78 -5.56
C GLN A 413 3.23 26.44 -6.69
N GLN A 414 2.99 26.06 -7.95
CA GLN A 414 3.61 26.67 -9.13
C GLN A 414 3.11 28.10 -9.43
N THR A 415 2.07 28.57 -8.74
CA THR A 415 1.58 29.95 -8.86
C THR A 415 2.53 31.00 -8.25
N LYS A 416 3.56 30.54 -7.52
CA LYS A 416 4.57 31.38 -6.85
C LYS A 416 5.98 30.89 -7.14
N ASP A 417 6.96 31.78 -6.95
CA ASP A 417 8.40 31.48 -7.07
C ASP A 417 8.94 30.49 -6.02
N ASN A 418 8.25 30.35 -4.89
CA ASN A 418 8.56 29.39 -3.84
C ASN A 418 7.28 28.61 -3.47
N PRO A 419 7.27 27.27 -3.57
CA PRO A 419 6.15 26.43 -3.16
C PRO A 419 5.64 26.71 -1.75
N SER A 420 6.52 27.18 -0.86
CA SER A 420 6.15 27.52 0.51
C SER A 420 5.33 28.81 0.65
N LYS A 421 5.15 29.58 -0.43
CA LYS A 421 4.25 30.73 -0.45
C LYS A 421 2.80 30.36 -0.75
N VAL A 422 2.51 29.07 -0.91
CA VAL A 422 1.15 28.56 -1.10
C VAL A 422 0.84 27.58 0.02
N ARG A 423 -0.24 27.85 0.75
CA ARG A 423 -0.63 27.08 1.94
C ARG A 423 -2.11 26.73 1.85
N ILE A 424 -2.45 25.48 2.19
CA ILE A 424 -3.83 25.01 2.18
C ILE A 424 -4.19 24.55 3.60
N PHE A 425 -5.25 25.14 4.16
CA PHE A 425 -5.74 24.87 5.51
C PHE A 425 -7.17 24.34 5.46
N PRO A 426 -7.36 23.01 5.52
CA PRO A 426 -8.68 22.42 5.59
C PRO A 426 -9.27 22.51 7.01
N ILE A 427 -10.53 22.92 7.11
CA ILE A 427 -11.43 22.71 8.25
C ILE A 427 -12.41 21.62 7.82
N ILE A 428 -12.21 20.40 8.32
CA ILE A 428 -12.89 19.20 7.84
C ILE A 428 -13.30 18.30 9.00
N MET A 429 -14.20 17.35 8.77
CA MET A 429 -14.50 16.33 9.77
C MET A 429 -13.36 15.28 9.81
N LYS A 430 -12.67 15.14 10.96
CA LYS A 430 -11.48 14.25 11.07
C LYS A 430 -11.85 12.76 11.22
N SER A 431 -13.01 12.42 11.77
CA SER A 431 -13.48 11.04 12.00
C SER A 431 -14.88 10.78 11.45
N SER A 432 -15.15 9.50 11.12
CA SER A 432 -16.45 9.02 10.61
C SER A 432 -17.51 8.85 11.70
N ASP A 433 -17.49 9.63 12.78
CA ASP A 433 -18.40 9.44 13.93
C ASP A 433 -19.89 9.65 13.59
N HIS A 434 -20.20 10.00 12.34
CA HIS A 434 -21.55 10.01 11.75
C HIS A 434 -21.85 8.78 10.88
N GLY A 435 -21.44 7.58 11.30
CA GLY A 435 -22.16 6.31 11.13
C GLY A 435 -22.52 5.77 9.73
N MET A 436 -22.16 6.42 8.61
CA MET A 436 -22.68 6.02 7.29
C MET A 436 -21.63 5.80 6.18
N VAL A 437 -20.32 6.03 6.40
CA VAL A 437 -19.31 5.77 5.36
C VAL A 437 -18.06 5.10 5.95
N LYS A 438 -17.80 3.86 5.53
CA LYS A 438 -16.48 3.23 5.67
C LYS A 438 -15.54 3.91 4.68
N GLY A 439 -14.83 4.95 5.10
CA GLY A 439 -13.87 5.66 4.27
C GLY A 439 -13.26 6.85 4.99
N ASP A 440 -12.03 7.21 4.62
CA ASP A 440 -11.32 8.34 5.18
C ASP A 440 -11.90 9.66 4.63
N MET A 441 -12.88 10.25 5.33
CA MET A 441 -13.56 11.49 4.91
C MET A 441 -12.60 12.67 4.69
N GLY A 442 -11.47 12.69 5.40
CA GLY A 442 -10.51 13.78 5.36
C GLY A 442 -9.15 13.45 4.76
N GLY A 443 -8.93 12.23 4.27
CA GLY A 443 -7.60 11.74 3.91
C GLY A 443 -6.88 12.58 2.86
N HIS A 444 -7.60 12.92 1.79
CA HIS A 444 -7.11 13.79 0.74
C HIS A 444 -6.78 15.20 1.27
N TYR A 445 -7.67 15.80 2.06
CA TYR A 445 -7.44 17.11 2.64
C TYR A 445 -6.25 17.12 3.61
N ARG A 446 -6.08 16.07 4.42
CA ARG A 446 -4.90 15.92 5.28
C ARG A 446 -3.61 15.84 4.47
N LYS A 447 -3.64 15.07 3.38
CA LYS A 447 -2.48 14.98 2.47
C LYS A 447 -2.18 16.31 1.79
N VAL A 448 -3.20 17.06 1.38
CA VAL A 448 -3.07 18.41 0.83
C VAL A 448 -2.43 19.38 1.82
N ALA A 449 -2.89 19.39 3.07
CA ALA A 449 -2.32 20.23 4.13
C ALA A 449 -0.85 19.87 4.39
N GLU A 450 -0.52 18.57 4.51
CA GLU A 450 0.83 18.07 4.69
C GLU A 450 1.77 18.53 3.55
N LEU A 451 1.35 18.29 2.30
CA LEU A 451 2.17 18.62 1.12
C LEU A 451 2.33 20.12 0.92
N SER A 452 1.29 20.92 1.23
CA SER A 452 1.35 22.38 1.14
C SER A 452 2.04 23.05 2.34
N GLY A 453 2.35 22.31 3.41
CA GLY A 453 2.88 22.88 4.66
C GLY A 453 1.84 23.66 5.47
N GLY A 454 0.55 23.41 5.24
CA GLY A 454 -0.55 23.92 6.05
C GLY A 454 -0.88 23.01 7.23
N LYS A 455 -2.05 23.24 7.85
CA LYS A 455 -2.55 22.49 9.00
C LYS A 455 -4.03 22.18 8.83
N VAL A 456 -4.45 21.05 9.39
CA VAL A 456 -5.85 20.58 9.35
C VAL A 456 -6.53 20.91 10.67
N TYR A 457 -7.74 21.43 10.57
CA TYR A 457 -8.60 21.77 11.69
C TYR A 457 -9.87 20.92 11.64
N ASP A 458 -10.47 20.66 12.80
CA ASP A 458 -11.69 19.85 12.87
C ASP A 458 -12.94 20.72 12.81
N LEU A 459 -13.92 20.33 12.01
CA LEU A 459 -15.25 20.95 12.04
C LEU A 459 -15.98 20.70 13.37
N VAL A 460 -15.66 19.64 14.10
CA VAL A 460 -16.37 19.30 15.35
C VAL A 460 -15.80 20.06 16.56
N GLU A 461 -14.58 20.59 16.46
CA GLU A 461 -13.94 21.42 17.51
C GLU A 461 -14.60 22.81 17.64
N SER A 462 -14.25 23.54 18.69
CA SER A 462 -14.76 24.90 18.90
C SER A 462 -14.28 25.83 17.79
N PHE A 463 -15.20 26.46 17.07
CA PHE A 463 -14.85 27.22 15.86
C PHE A 463 -14.04 28.48 16.16
N ASP A 464 -14.21 29.09 17.32
CA ASP A 464 -13.37 30.19 17.80
C ASP A 464 -11.91 29.74 17.99
N GLU A 465 -11.67 28.61 18.66
CA GLU A 465 -10.32 28.05 18.83
C GLU A 465 -9.69 27.62 17.50
N VAL A 466 -10.49 27.00 16.62
CA VAL A 466 -10.07 26.59 15.27
C VAL A 466 -9.63 27.80 14.45
N LEU A 467 -10.45 28.85 14.41
CA LEU A 467 -10.20 30.04 13.62
C LEU A 467 -9.04 30.87 14.18
N ASP A 468 -8.92 30.98 15.50
CA ASP A 468 -7.78 31.63 16.16
C ASP A 468 -6.47 30.88 15.86
N GLY A 469 -6.43 29.57 16.10
CA GLY A 469 -5.25 28.75 15.83
C GLY A 469 -4.86 28.70 14.36
N MET A 470 -5.82 28.81 13.43
CA MET A 470 -5.56 28.95 12.00
C MET A 470 -4.94 30.30 11.68
N ALA A 471 -5.52 31.39 12.17
CA ALA A 471 -5.00 32.72 11.94
C ALA A 471 -3.58 32.88 12.51
N GLN A 472 -3.29 32.31 13.67
CA GLN A 472 -1.94 32.25 14.24
C GLN A 472 -0.96 31.48 13.33
N SER A 473 -1.39 30.35 12.76
CA SER A 473 -0.57 29.57 11.83
C SER A 473 -0.24 30.34 10.54
N ILE A 474 -1.20 31.12 10.02
CA ILE A 474 -0.99 31.96 8.83
C ILE A 474 -0.09 33.16 9.17
N THR A 475 -0.40 33.88 10.26
CA THR A 475 0.35 35.07 10.69
C THR A 475 1.77 34.75 11.14
N TYR A 476 2.05 33.53 11.62
CA TYR A 476 3.41 33.08 11.90
C TYR A 476 4.33 33.18 10.68
N LEU A 477 3.81 32.97 9.48
CA LEU A 477 4.56 33.02 8.22
C LEU A 477 5.03 34.44 7.86
N PHE A 478 4.37 35.48 8.38
CA PHE A 478 4.83 36.85 8.20
C PHE A 478 6.12 37.10 8.97
N GLY A 479 7.07 37.75 8.30
CA GLY A 479 8.42 37.96 8.83
C GLY A 479 9.29 36.69 8.91
N SER A 480 8.82 35.56 8.35
CA SER A 480 9.60 34.32 8.30
C SER A 480 10.33 34.14 6.97
N TYR A 481 11.42 33.38 7.00
CA TYR A 481 12.17 32.93 5.82
C TYR A 481 11.64 31.57 5.41
N LEU A 482 10.90 31.55 4.31
CA LEU A 482 10.25 30.33 3.82
C LEU A 482 11.26 29.45 3.08
N LEU A 483 11.64 28.34 3.69
CA LEU A 483 12.42 27.29 3.08
C LEU A 483 11.61 26.56 2.01
N LYS A 484 12.29 25.92 1.07
CA LYS A 484 11.63 25.23 -0.05
C LYS A 484 10.77 24.06 0.43
N GLY A 485 9.47 24.15 0.12
CA GLY A 485 8.45 23.20 0.56
C GLY A 485 8.34 21.91 -0.26
N ASP A 486 9.12 21.74 -1.33
CA ASP A 486 9.25 20.50 -2.10
C ASP A 486 10.20 19.48 -1.43
N ARG A 487 10.79 19.86 -0.30
CA ARG A 487 11.74 19.07 0.50
C ARG A 487 11.05 18.63 1.80
N VAL A 488 11.43 17.48 2.34
CA VAL A 488 11.22 17.15 3.75
C VAL A 488 12.53 17.39 4.48
N ILE A 489 12.58 18.43 5.29
CA ILE A 489 13.79 18.93 5.95
C ILE A 489 13.98 18.21 7.30
N ASP A 490 15.17 17.65 7.53
CA ASP A 490 15.58 17.18 8.86
C ASP A 490 15.94 18.39 9.72
N ALA A 491 14.99 18.82 10.55
CA ALA A 491 15.12 20.02 11.37
C ALA A 491 16.35 20.01 12.29
N ASN A 492 16.81 18.83 12.72
CA ASN A 492 17.99 18.69 13.59
C ASN A 492 19.31 19.05 12.89
N THR A 493 19.28 19.18 11.56
CA THR A 493 20.46 19.47 10.74
C THR A 493 20.50 20.91 10.26
N ILE A 494 19.49 21.72 10.58
CA ILE A 494 19.42 23.13 10.17
C ILE A 494 20.55 23.91 10.86
N GLN A 495 21.36 24.57 10.03
CA GLN A 495 22.39 25.52 10.45
C GLN A 495 22.11 26.86 9.77
N VAL A 496 22.03 27.91 10.57
CA VAL A 496 21.79 29.27 10.09
C VAL A 496 23.04 30.11 10.30
N LYS A 497 23.46 30.83 9.26
CA LYS A 497 24.53 31.81 9.32
C LYS A 497 24.03 33.18 8.86
N ILE A 498 24.32 34.22 9.63
CA ILE A 498 24.13 35.62 9.23
C ILE A 498 25.52 36.21 8.97
N ASN A 499 25.78 36.68 7.74
CA ASN A 499 27.09 37.20 7.33
C ASN A 499 28.24 36.24 7.71
N ASN A 500 28.05 34.95 7.42
CA ASN A 500 28.95 33.83 7.73
C ASN A 500 29.14 33.49 9.23
N GLN A 501 28.47 34.17 10.16
CA GLN A 501 28.48 33.84 11.58
C GLN A 501 27.31 32.93 11.94
N VAL A 502 27.57 31.81 12.62
CA VAL A 502 26.52 30.87 13.06
C VAL A 502 25.65 31.54 14.11
N VAL A 503 24.33 31.41 13.96
CA VAL A 503 23.34 31.92 14.91
C VAL A 503 22.38 30.82 15.33
N THR A 504 21.86 30.93 16.55
CA THR A 504 20.94 29.94 17.16
C THR A 504 19.62 30.55 17.62
N ASN A 505 19.47 31.88 17.53
CA ASN A 505 18.27 32.60 17.97
C ASN A 505 17.17 32.61 16.90
N TRP A 506 16.73 31.41 16.52
CA TRP A 506 15.70 31.19 15.50
C TRP A 506 14.85 29.98 15.87
N THR A 507 13.65 29.94 15.31
CA THR A 507 12.73 28.82 15.36
C THR A 507 12.46 28.35 13.94
N TYR A 508 12.12 27.07 13.79
CA TYR A 508 11.74 26.50 12.51
C TYR A 508 10.47 25.69 12.70
N GLU A 509 9.43 26.05 11.96
CA GLU A 509 8.15 25.33 11.94
C GLU A 509 7.54 25.43 10.54
N ASN A 510 7.00 24.33 10.01
CA ASN A 510 6.24 24.31 8.74
C ASN A 510 6.93 25.04 7.57
N TYR A 511 8.22 24.73 7.35
CA TYR A 511 9.07 25.35 6.32
C TYR A 511 9.31 26.85 6.52
N ALA A 512 8.98 27.41 7.68
CA ALA A 512 9.19 28.80 8.01
C ALA A 512 10.27 28.91 9.10
N LEU A 513 11.38 29.57 8.77
CA LEU A 513 12.41 29.92 9.73
C LEU A 513 12.16 31.34 10.26
N LYS A 514 11.97 31.50 11.56
CA LYS A 514 11.65 32.78 12.20
C LYS A 514 12.70 33.16 13.23
N PHE A 515 13.28 34.35 13.09
CA PHE A 515 14.19 34.88 14.10
C PHE A 515 13.41 35.60 15.20
N ASN A 516 13.87 35.46 16.44
CA ASN A 516 13.29 36.20 17.57
C ASN A 516 13.59 37.70 17.50
N SER A 517 14.64 38.09 16.75
CA SER A 517 15.02 39.47 16.46
C SER A 517 15.39 39.58 14.99
N SER A 518 14.84 40.56 14.27
CA SER A 518 15.11 40.76 12.85
C SER A 518 16.62 40.87 12.58
N PRO A 519 17.15 40.14 11.58
CA PRO A 519 18.52 40.32 11.13
C PRO A 519 18.80 41.77 10.72
N PRO A 520 20.05 42.25 10.83
CA PRO A 520 20.41 43.59 10.38
C PRO A 520 20.12 43.78 8.89
N ALA A 521 19.61 44.95 8.50
CA ALA A 521 19.35 45.30 7.11
C ALA A 521 20.62 45.13 6.25
N GLY A 522 20.47 44.55 5.05
CA GLY A 522 21.59 44.24 4.16
C GLY A 522 22.37 42.97 4.51
N SER A 523 21.99 42.25 5.57
CA SER A 523 22.62 40.98 5.91
C SER A 523 22.30 39.86 4.92
N THR A 524 23.23 38.92 4.78
CA THR A 524 23.01 37.67 4.04
C THR A 524 22.76 36.55 5.04
N ILE A 525 21.58 35.93 4.95
CA ILE A 525 21.20 34.76 5.75
C ILE A 525 21.41 33.52 4.89
N LYS A 526 22.25 32.60 5.35
CA LYS A 526 22.49 31.30 4.73
C LYS A 526 21.94 30.20 5.63
N VAL A 527 21.01 29.41 5.12
CA VAL A 527 20.40 28.27 5.81
C VAL A 527 20.84 27.00 5.12
N SER A 528 21.53 26.11 5.84
CA SER A 528 21.99 24.82 5.35
C SER A 528 21.33 23.70 6.14
N TYR A 529 20.93 22.60 5.49
CA TYR A 529 20.20 21.50 6.13
C TYR A 529 20.33 20.20 5.32
N LYS A 530 19.94 19.08 5.90
CA LYS A 530 19.70 17.82 5.20
C LYS A 530 18.21 17.65 4.90
N TYR A 531 17.89 17.04 3.76
CA TYR A 531 16.52 16.81 3.34
C TYR A 531 16.37 15.59 2.43
N TYR A 532 15.15 15.10 2.25
CA TYR A 532 14.77 14.20 1.15
C TYR A 532 13.59 14.80 0.37
N LEU A 533 13.29 14.31 -0.83
CA LEU A 533 12.16 14.82 -1.62
C LEU A 533 10.85 14.18 -1.15
N LYS A 534 9.77 14.97 -1.19
CA LYS A 534 8.42 14.50 -0.83
C LYS A 534 7.91 13.39 -1.74
#